data_AF-A0A833TUQ4-F1
#
_entry.id   AF-A0A833TUQ4-F1
#
_cell.length_a   1.000
_cell.length_b   1.000
_cell.length_c   1.000
_cell.angle_alpha   90.00
_cell.angle_beta   90.00
_cell.angle_gamma   90.00
#
_symmetry.space_group_name_H-M   'P 1'
#
loop_
_entity.id
_entity.type
_entity.pdbx_description
1 polymer ?
#
loop_
_entity_poly.entity_id
_entity_poly.type
_entity_poly.pdbx_seq_one_letter_code
_entity_poly.pdbx_strand_id
1 'polypeptide(L)'
;MIKKLLITLLVTTALSISGCGYAGNNKESGKTMIDLNNMQDWCVGRYTFKLPKDAEIIDETINYDTFKIETTTKVTKVEFDEAIREIEKKYNTKEDFIKDKTPLETNGSIISKIIWGHSTFANGRLPVDVYAFVYDQSLNTLFKITGSYSKKNEDKSINGIKYLVKNLKARNNNKIPLESGICFKNGFIKDEGKAYKFTRQKVGFNFSRAPSVTIIAETEAIYKAEDNLIIRTEKNLQKSPNYLKTKNNSQDIRSGAKTINQKAPINGLELVTQVPMEGGTGIIATWEHAGTVYSALDPLISITVDTASTNNNARSSSIPNHNGLQMYEAIINSLRKF
;
A
#
# COMPACT_ATOMS: atom_id res chain seq x y z
N MET A 1 5.35 -35.82 1.83
CA MET A 1 6.61 -36.32 2.43
C MET A 1 7.76 -35.51 1.87
N ILE A 2 8.67 -35.16 2.78
CA ILE A 2 9.71 -34.14 2.67
C ILE A 2 10.82 -34.54 1.71
N LYS A 3 11.27 -33.61 0.86
CA LYS A 3 12.68 -33.54 0.44
C LYS A 3 13.18 -32.11 0.64
N LYS A 4 13.98 -31.96 1.71
CA LYS A 4 14.74 -30.78 2.07
C LYS A 4 15.82 -30.55 0.99
N LEU A 5 15.90 -29.33 0.47
CA LEU A 5 17.09 -28.86 -0.22
C LEU A 5 17.98 -28.18 0.83
N LEU A 6 19.05 -28.87 1.23
CA LEU A 6 20.18 -28.26 1.91
C LEU A 6 20.92 -27.40 0.88
N ILE A 7 21.09 -26.11 1.15
CA ILE A 7 22.09 -25.29 0.46
C ILE A 7 23.17 -24.95 1.47
N THR A 8 24.36 -25.39 1.10
CA THR A 8 25.60 -25.44 1.88
C THR A 8 26.17 -24.04 2.09
N LEU A 9 26.55 -23.75 3.34
CA LEU A 9 27.26 -22.58 3.81
C LEU A 9 28.73 -22.67 3.34
N LEU A 10 29.17 -21.74 2.48
CA LEU A 10 30.57 -21.60 2.11
C LEU A 10 31.24 -20.58 3.04
N VAL A 11 31.94 -21.10 4.05
CA VAL A 11 32.86 -20.37 4.91
C VAL A 11 34.17 -20.20 4.14
N THR A 12 34.57 -18.95 3.88
CA THR A 12 35.94 -18.63 3.48
C THR A 12 36.56 -17.78 4.58
N THR A 13 37.51 -18.39 5.28
CA THR A 13 38.43 -17.76 6.22
C THR A 13 39.60 -17.17 5.46
N ALA A 14 39.89 -15.89 5.65
CA ALA A 14 41.17 -15.30 5.29
C ALA A 14 41.59 -14.26 6.34
N LEU A 15 42.53 -14.71 7.17
CA LEU A 15 43.66 -14.02 7.80
C LEU A 15 43.53 -12.54 8.19
N SER A 16 43.59 -12.36 9.51
CA SER A 16 43.87 -11.12 10.24
C SER A 16 45.22 -10.50 9.87
N ILE A 17 45.21 -9.21 9.55
CA ILE A 17 46.36 -8.32 9.67
C ILE A 17 45.96 -7.22 10.65
N SER A 18 46.61 -7.21 11.80
CA SER A 18 46.54 -6.19 12.83
C SER A 18 47.18 -4.90 12.33
N GLY A 19 46.36 -3.89 12.08
CA GLY A 19 46.79 -2.50 11.90
C GLY A 19 46.16 -1.65 12.98
N CYS A 20 46.95 -1.17 13.94
CA CYS A 20 46.55 -0.09 14.85
C CYS A 20 46.28 1.16 14.01
N GLY A 21 45.03 1.60 13.98
CA GLY A 21 44.60 2.84 13.34
C GLY A 21 43.49 3.46 14.16
N TYR A 22 43.84 4.53 14.88
CA TYR A 22 42.99 5.58 15.44
C TYR A 22 41.53 5.22 15.76
N ALA A 23 41.22 5.15 17.06
CA ALA A 23 39.87 5.38 17.57
C ALA A 23 39.41 6.79 17.17
N GLY A 24 38.84 6.90 15.96
CA GLY A 24 38.07 8.06 15.56
C GLY A 24 36.85 8.13 16.45
N ASN A 25 36.75 9.21 17.23
CA ASN A 25 35.49 9.63 17.82
C ASN A 25 34.42 9.60 16.71
N ASN A 26 33.54 8.60 16.73
CA ASN A 26 32.33 8.57 15.93
C ASN A 26 31.43 9.72 16.41
N LYS A 27 31.75 10.93 15.94
CA LYS A 27 30.80 12.02 15.84
C LYS A 27 29.62 11.47 15.05
N GLU A 28 28.40 11.79 15.47
CA GLU A 28 27.13 11.56 14.75
C GLU A 28 27.05 12.35 13.42
N SER A 29 28.15 12.43 12.68
CA SER A 29 28.33 13.13 11.42
C SER A 29 27.84 12.22 10.30
N GLY A 30 26.53 12.25 10.04
CA GLY A 30 25.91 11.55 8.93
C GLY A 30 24.41 11.32 9.06
N LYS A 31 23.80 11.63 10.21
CA LYS A 31 22.35 11.53 10.37
C LYS A 31 21.65 12.74 9.76
N THR A 32 20.76 12.51 8.82
CA THR A 32 20.00 13.58 8.16
C THR A 32 18.87 14.07 9.07
N MET A 33 18.60 15.37 9.04
CA MET A 33 17.39 15.94 9.64
C MET A 33 16.27 15.94 8.59
N ILE A 34 15.13 15.33 8.91
CA ILE A 34 13.94 15.40 8.07
C ILE A 34 13.29 16.77 8.27
N ASP A 35 12.96 17.43 7.16
CA ASP A 35 12.34 18.76 7.18
C ASP A 35 10.84 18.65 7.44
N LEU A 36 10.45 18.74 8.71
CA LEU A 36 9.06 18.72 9.15
C LEU A 36 8.33 20.07 8.96
N ASN A 37 9.06 21.13 8.59
CA ASN A 37 8.44 22.43 8.29
C ASN A 37 7.90 22.48 6.85
N ASN A 38 8.38 21.60 5.98
CA ASN A 38 8.00 21.54 4.57
C ASN A 38 7.31 20.20 4.25
N MET A 39 6.04 20.11 4.64
CA MET A 39 5.21 18.92 4.47
C MET A 39 4.22 19.11 3.32
N GLN A 40 3.91 18.02 2.62
CA GLN A 40 2.92 17.96 1.54
C GLN A 40 1.75 17.05 1.90
N ASP A 41 0.55 17.40 1.43
CA ASP A 41 -0.67 16.62 1.64
C ASP A 41 -0.68 15.37 0.74
N TRP A 42 -1.03 14.24 1.33
CA TRP A 42 -1.24 12.94 0.70
C TRP A 42 -2.65 12.43 0.99
N CYS A 43 -3.10 11.50 0.15
CA CYS A 43 -4.45 10.94 0.18
C CYS A 43 -4.39 9.42 -0.06
N VAL A 44 -4.95 8.65 0.87
CA VAL A 44 -5.04 7.18 0.81
C VAL A 44 -6.42 6.78 1.29
N GLY A 45 -7.16 6.05 0.45
CA GLY A 45 -8.54 5.69 0.70
C GLY A 45 -9.40 6.93 0.90
N ARG A 46 -10.00 7.03 2.09
CA ARG A 46 -10.83 8.15 2.55
C ARG A 46 -10.13 9.06 3.58
N TYR A 47 -8.81 8.93 3.67
CA TYR A 47 -8.00 9.67 4.62
C TYR A 47 -6.96 10.54 3.90
N THR A 48 -6.62 11.65 4.53
CA THR A 48 -5.48 12.48 4.14
C THR A 48 -4.55 12.70 5.32
N PHE A 49 -3.28 12.88 5.03
CA PHE A 49 -2.22 13.12 6.01
C PHE A 49 -1.08 13.85 5.31
N LYS A 50 -0.13 14.34 6.09
CA LYS A 50 1.03 15.07 5.59
C LYS A 50 2.29 14.23 5.72
N LEU A 51 3.13 14.25 4.69
CA LEU A 51 4.49 13.71 4.73
C LEU A 51 5.50 14.79 4.34
N PRO A 52 6.79 14.65 4.68
CA PRO A 52 7.83 15.52 4.14
C PRO A 52 7.80 15.57 2.61
N LYS A 53 8.18 16.72 2.03
CA LYS A 53 8.07 16.97 0.58
C LYS A 53 8.91 16.04 -0.30
N ASP A 54 9.96 15.44 0.25
CA ASP A 54 10.82 14.45 -0.41
C ASP A 54 10.32 13.00 -0.27
N ALA A 55 9.11 12.79 0.27
CA ALA A 55 8.45 11.50 0.24
C ALA A 55 8.09 11.09 -1.20
N GLU A 56 8.46 9.87 -1.59
CA GLU A 56 8.12 9.28 -2.89
C GLU A 56 7.42 7.93 -2.69
N ILE A 57 6.41 7.63 -3.51
CA ILE A 57 5.72 6.33 -3.44
C ILE A 57 6.63 5.25 -4.03
N ILE A 58 6.96 4.24 -3.24
CA ILE A 58 7.73 3.07 -3.69
C ILE A 58 6.85 1.95 -4.24
N ASP A 59 5.68 1.76 -3.65
CA ASP A 59 4.75 0.70 -4.03
C ASP A 59 3.33 1.07 -3.61
N GLU A 60 2.36 0.57 -4.35
CA GLU A 60 0.95 0.63 -3.98
C GLU A 60 0.23 -0.64 -4.44
N THR A 61 -0.62 -1.17 -3.56
CA THR A 61 -1.68 -2.09 -3.94
C THR A 61 -3.03 -1.46 -3.63
N ILE A 62 -3.99 -1.63 -4.54
CA ILE A 62 -5.37 -1.24 -4.32
C ILE A 62 -6.32 -2.29 -4.89
N ASN A 63 -7.29 -2.69 -4.06
CA ASN A 63 -8.43 -3.49 -4.44
C ASN A 63 -9.72 -2.74 -4.14
N TYR A 64 -10.67 -2.84 -5.06
CA TYR A 64 -12.03 -2.34 -4.92
C TYR A 64 -13.01 -3.45 -5.31
N ASP A 65 -13.80 -3.89 -4.33
CA ASP A 65 -14.48 -5.17 -4.28
C ASP A 65 -13.51 -6.33 -4.63
N THR A 66 -13.78 -7.04 -5.72
CA THR A 66 -12.94 -8.15 -6.22
C THR A 66 -11.93 -7.71 -7.27
N PHE A 67 -11.80 -6.39 -7.51
CA PHE A 67 -11.01 -5.86 -8.60
C PHE A 67 -9.72 -5.22 -8.10
N LYS A 68 -8.59 -5.69 -8.64
CA LYS A 68 -7.29 -5.03 -8.48
C LYS A 68 -7.17 -3.92 -9.52
N ILE A 69 -6.64 -2.76 -9.11
CA ILE A 69 -6.37 -1.64 -10.02
C ILE A 69 -4.86 -1.44 -10.13
N GLU A 70 -4.37 -1.39 -11.36
CA GLU A 70 -2.98 -1.07 -11.69
C GLU A 70 -2.94 0.23 -12.48
N THR A 71 -2.04 1.14 -12.12
CA THR A 71 -1.96 2.47 -12.72
C THR A 71 -0.64 2.66 -13.47
N THR A 72 -0.73 3.07 -14.73
CA THR A 72 0.41 3.46 -15.56
C THR A 72 0.22 4.90 -16.03
N THR A 73 1.21 5.76 -15.79
CA THR A 73 1.18 7.18 -16.20
C THR A 73 2.04 7.43 -17.44
N LYS A 74 1.85 8.58 -18.09
CA LYS A 74 2.56 8.97 -19.32
C LYS A 74 2.28 8.01 -20.48
N VAL A 75 1.09 7.42 -20.49
CA VAL A 75 0.63 6.45 -21.46
C VAL A 75 0.06 7.16 -22.69
N THR A 76 0.44 6.70 -23.86
CA THR A 76 -0.10 7.11 -25.15
C THR A 76 -1.37 6.34 -25.50
N LYS A 77 -2.16 6.88 -26.44
CA LYS A 77 -3.34 6.16 -26.94
C LYS A 77 -2.99 4.80 -27.58
N VAL A 78 -1.80 4.70 -28.18
CA VAL A 78 -1.29 3.46 -28.80
C VAL A 78 -1.07 2.39 -27.74
N GLU A 79 -0.40 2.71 -26.64
CA GLU A 79 -0.18 1.78 -25.53
C GLU A 79 -1.50 1.33 -24.87
N PHE A 80 -2.50 2.22 -24.79
CA PHE A 80 -3.85 1.83 -24.38
C PHE A 80 -4.50 0.81 -25.33
N ASP A 81 -4.41 1.05 -26.64
CA ASP A 81 -4.96 0.14 -27.65
C ASP A 81 -4.21 -1.21 -27.66
N GLU A 82 -2.89 -1.19 -27.45
CA GLU A 82 -2.08 -2.39 -27.30
C GLU A 82 -2.50 -3.21 -26.08
N ALA A 83 -2.71 -2.58 -24.92
CA ALA A 83 -3.17 -3.26 -23.72
C ALA A 83 -4.52 -3.98 -23.92
N ILE A 84 -5.42 -3.38 -24.71
CA ILE A 84 -6.68 -4.02 -25.12
C ILE A 84 -6.42 -5.21 -26.04
N ARG A 85 -5.62 -5.02 -27.09
CA ARG A 85 -5.30 -6.05 -28.08
C ARG A 85 -4.60 -7.26 -27.47
N GLU A 86 -3.74 -7.05 -26.46
CA GLU A 86 -3.10 -8.14 -25.72
C GLU A 86 -4.13 -9.07 -25.08
N ILE A 87 -5.17 -8.51 -24.45
CA ILE A 87 -6.25 -9.30 -23.84
C ILE A 87 -7.13 -9.93 -24.91
N GLU A 88 -7.47 -9.21 -25.99
CA GLU A 88 -8.25 -9.79 -27.09
C GLU A 88 -7.51 -10.96 -27.75
N LYS A 89 -6.18 -10.87 -27.92
CA LYS A 89 -5.34 -11.95 -28.44
C LYS A 89 -5.29 -13.14 -27.48
N LYS A 90 -5.20 -12.89 -26.17
CA LYS A 90 -5.20 -13.94 -25.14
C LYS A 90 -6.44 -14.82 -25.21
N TYR A 91 -7.62 -14.23 -25.46
CA TYR A 91 -8.90 -14.94 -25.54
C TYR A 91 -9.39 -15.14 -26.98
N ASN A 92 -8.46 -15.32 -27.92
CA ASN A 92 -8.74 -15.67 -29.32
C ASN A 92 -8.06 -16.99 -29.69
N THR A 93 -8.22 -18.01 -28.84
CA THR A 93 -7.68 -19.35 -29.05
C THR A 93 -8.83 -20.37 -29.10
N LYS A 94 -8.52 -21.65 -29.29
CA LYS A 94 -9.54 -22.71 -29.25
C LYS A 94 -10.02 -22.97 -27.83
N GLU A 95 -9.13 -22.80 -26.86
CA GLU A 95 -9.35 -23.10 -25.44
C GLU A 95 -9.87 -21.89 -24.66
N ASP A 96 -9.59 -20.66 -25.10
CA ASP A 96 -9.96 -19.42 -24.43
C ASP A 96 -10.70 -18.46 -25.39
N PHE A 97 -11.82 -17.92 -24.93
CA PHE A 97 -12.71 -17.07 -25.73
C PHE A 97 -13.18 -15.84 -24.97
N ILE A 98 -13.49 -14.76 -25.71
CA ILE A 98 -14.18 -13.60 -25.17
C ILE A 98 -15.66 -13.97 -25.01
N LYS A 99 -16.11 -14.02 -23.76
CA LYS A 99 -17.52 -14.24 -23.42
C LYS A 99 -18.37 -13.02 -23.78
N ASP A 100 -17.88 -11.83 -23.46
CA ASP A 100 -18.53 -10.56 -23.76
C ASP A 100 -17.48 -9.42 -23.76
N LYS A 101 -17.80 -8.29 -24.40
CA LYS A 101 -17.02 -7.05 -24.33
C LYS A 101 -17.90 -5.83 -24.59
N THR A 102 -17.58 -4.71 -23.95
CA THR A 102 -18.20 -3.44 -24.27
C THR A 102 -17.60 -2.85 -25.55
N PRO A 103 -18.33 -1.96 -26.27
CA PRO A 103 -17.68 -1.04 -27.19
C PRO A 103 -16.65 -0.17 -26.45
N LEU A 104 -15.81 0.53 -27.22
CA LEU A 104 -15.03 1.64 -26.66
C LEU A 104 -16.00 2.76 -26.29
N GLU A 105 -16.13 3.02 -25.00
CA GLU A 105 -16.96 4.11 -24.46
C GLU A 105 -16.08 5.34 -24.26
N THR A 106 -16.61 6.52 -24.60
CA THR A 106 -15.92 7.80 -24.38
C THR A 106 -16.82 8.73 -23.60
N ASN A 107 -16.31 9.29 -22.50
CA ASN A 107 -16.97 10.26 -21.66
C ASN A 107 -16.01 11.39 -21.31
N GLY A 108 -16.11 12.52 -22.01
CA GLY A 108 -15.13 13.60 -21.90
C GLY A 108 -13.73 13.14 -22.32
N SER A 109 -12.74 13.29 -21.44
CA SER A 109 -11.35 12.85 -21.66
C SER A 109 -11.12 11.37 -21.32
N ILE A 110 -12.14 10.65 -20.89
CA ILE A 110 -12.01 9.25 -20.45
C ILE A 110 -12.49 8.32 -21.56
N ILE A 111 -11.63 7.37 -21.94
CA ILE A 111 -11.95 6.26 -22.85
C ILE A 111 -11.89 4.96 -22.05
N SER A 112 -12.91 4.12 -22.17
CA SER A 112 -12.95 2.85 -21.44
C SER A 112 -13.42 1.66 -22.26
N LYS A 113 -12.98 0.47 -21.85
CA LYS A 113 -13.42 -0.83 -22.40
C LYS A 113 -13.40 -1.90 -21.33
N ILE A 114 -14.39 -2.79 -21.34
CA ILE A 114 -14.47 -3.96 -20.47
C ILE A 114 -14.49 -5.22 -21.35
N ILE A 115 -13.74 -6.24 -20.95
CA ILE A 115 -13.64 -7.54 -21.61
C ILE A 115 -13.85 -8.63 -20.56
N TRP A 116 -14.75 -9.55 -20.85
CA TRP A 116 -15.00 -10.76 -20.07
C TRP A 116 -14.44 -11.96 -20.82
N GLY A 117 -13.37 -12.55 -20.28
CA GLY A 117 -12.70 -13.72 -20.85
C GLY A 117 -13.10 -15.01 -20.12
N HIS A 118 -13.18 -16.12 -20.84
CA HIS A 118 -13.44 -17.42 -20.24
C HIS A 118 -12.69 -18.54 -20.98
N SER A 119 -12.32 -19.59 -20.26
CA SER A 119 -11.77 -20.81 -20.85
C SER A 119 -12.86 -21.86 -21.13
N THR A 120 -12.99 -22.34 -22.38
CA THR A 120 -13.88 -23.47 -22.74
C THR A 120 -13.35 -24.79 -22.19
N PHE A 121 -12.03 -24.93 -22.02
CA PHE A 121 -11.39 -26.14 -21.48
C PHE A 121 -11.98 -26.56 -20.12
N ALA A 122 -12.49 -25.58 -19.38
CA ALA A 122 -13.09 -25.79 -18.07
C ALA A 122 -14.57 -26.18 -18.08
N ASN A 123 -15.26 -26.26 -19.22
CA ASN A 123 -16.71 -26.54 -19.30
C ASN A 123 -17.55 -25.69 -18.33
N GLY A 124 -17.23 -24.39 -18.18
CA GLY A 124 -17.92 -23.48 -17.25
C GLY A 124 -17.60 -23.67 -15.76
N ARG A 125 -16.59 -24.48 -15.41
CA ARG A 125 -16.15 -24.68 -14.01
C ARG A 125 -15.18 -23.63 -13.51
N LEU A 126 -14.44 -22.98 -14.41
CA LEU A 126 -13.52 -21.89 -14.05
C LEU A 126 -14.27 -20.56 -13.94
N PRO A 127 -13.75 -19.63 -13.13
CA PRO A 127 -14.25 -18.25 -13.10
C PRO A 127 -14.18 -17.57 -14.47
N VAL A 128 -15.07 -16.61 -14.68
CA VAL A 128 -14.94 -15.63 -15.78
C VAL A 128 -13.91 -14.59 -15.34
N ASP A 129 -12.91 -14.35 -16.16
CA ASP A 129 -11.95 -13.28 -15.95
C ASP A 129 -12.51 -11.95 -16.44
N VAL A 130 -12.26 -10.88 -15.69
CA VAL A 130 -12.70 -9.52 -16.01
C VAL A 130 -11.46 -8.66 -16.19
N TYR A 131 -11.40 -7.99 -17.34
CA TYR A 131 -10.43 -6.93 -17.62
C TYR A 131 -11.19 -5.67 -17.95
N ALA A 132 -10.82 -4.55 -17.34
CA ALA A 132 -11.26 -3.24 -17.79
C ALA A 132 -10.09 -2.29 -17.93
N PHE A 133 -10.24 -1.37 -18.86
CA PHE A 133 -9.28 -0.34 -19.17
C PHE A 133 -9.98 1.00 -19.05
N VAL A 134 -9.38 1.92 -18.31
CA VAL A 134 -9.82 3.32 -18.22
C VAL A 134 -8.62 4.18 -18.56
N TYR A 135 -8.67 4.87 -19.69
CA TYR A 135 -7.63 5.80 -20.14
C TYR A 135 -8.14 7.22 -20.00
N ASP A 136 -7.57 7.95 -19.04
CA ASP A 136 -7.84 9.37 -18.85
C ASP A 136 -6.79 10.20 -19.60
N GLN A 137 -7.21 10.77 -20.72
CA GLN A 137 -6.38 11.57 -21.62
C GLN A 137 -5.93 12.89 -21.00
N SER A 138 -6.61 13.38 -19.96
CA SER A 138 -6.25 14.66 -19.33
C SER A 138 -4.88 14.61 -18.62
N LEU A 139 -4.49 13.44 -18.13
CA LEU A 139 -3.23 13.19 -17.43
C LEU A 139 -2.45 12.02 -18.04
N ASN A 140 -2.84 11.54 -19.23
CA ASN A 140 -2.22 10.40 -19.91
C ASN A 140 -2.03 9.20 -18.97
N THR A 141 -3.09 8.82 -18.27
CA THR A 141 -3.05 7.78 -17.24
C THR A 141 -3.97 6.64 -17.62
N LEU A 142 -3.44 5.42 -17.63
CA LEU A 142 -4.15 4.18 -17.86
C LEU A 142 -4.34 3.44 -16.55
N PHE A 143 -5.58 3.08 -16.26
CA PHE A 143 -5.94 2.12 -15.23
C PHE A 143 -6.26 0.78 -15.90
N LYS A 144 -5.50 -0.25 -15.53
CA LYS A 144 -5.80 -1.64 -15.86
C LYS A 144 -6.46 -2.27 -14.64
N ILE A 145 -7.69 -2.71 -14.81
CA ILE A 145 -8.51 -3.30 -13.75
C ILE A 145 -8.64 -4.78 -14.04
N THR A 146 -8.33 -5.62 -13.06
CA THR A 146 -8.39 -7.08 -13.20
C THR A 146 -9.18 -7.71 -12.07
N GLY A 147 -9.92 -8.77 -12.37
CA GLY A 147 -10.63 -9.56 -11.38
C GLY A 147 -11.24 -10.81 -12.02
N SER A 148 -12.03 -11.55 -11.26
CA SER A 148 -12.78 -12.69 -11.78
C SER A 148 -14.04 -12.93 -10.98
N TYR A 149 -14.98 -13.69 -11.54
CA TYR A 149 -16.20 -14.08 -10.85
C TYR A 149 -16.64 -15.51 -11.17
N SER A 150 -17.26 -16.14 -10.19
CA SER A 150 -18.02 -17.38 -10.40
C SER A 150 -19.45 -17.06 -10.82
N LYS A 151 -20.15 -18.02 -11.45
CA LYS A 151 -21.52 -17.84 -11.95
C LYS A 151 -22.49 -17.22 -10.93
N LYS A 152 -22.39 -17.59 -9.65
CA LYS A 152 -23.25 -17.05 -8.57
C LYS A 152 -23.07 -15.55 -8.30
N ASN A 153 -21.92 -14.97 -8.67
CA ASN A 153 -21.56 -13.58 -8.41
C ASN A 153 -21.55 -12.73 -9.70
N GLU A 154 -22.10 -13.26 -10.79
CA GLU A 154 -22.05 -12.62 -12.11
C GLU A 154 -22.63 -11.21 -12.12
N ASP A 155 -23.89 -11.05 -11.72
CA ASP A 155 -24.55 -9.74 -11.74
C ASP A 155 -23.84 -8.73 -10.83
N LYS A 156 -23.40 -9.18 -9.65
CA LYS A 156 -22.66 -8.34 -8.71
C LYS A 156 -21.33 -7.88 -9.29
N SER A 157 -20.60 -8.77 -9.96
CA SER A 157 -19.32 -8.45 -10.59
C SER A 157 -19.49 -7.52 -11.80
N ILE A 158 -20.45 -7.80 -12.69
CA ILE A 158 -20.76 -6.95 -13.85
C ILE A 158 -21.16 -5.53 -13.41
N ASN A 159 -22.03 -5.42 -12.42
CA ASN A 159 -22.43 -4.11 -11.88
C ASN A 159 -21.27 -3.42 -11.17
N GLY A 160 -20.43 -4.18 -10.44
CA GLY A 160 -19.25 -3.68 -9.75
C GLY A 160 -18.22 -3.05 -10.71
N ILE A 161 -17.86 -3.77 -11.79
CA ILE A 161 -16.87 -3.25 -12.75
C ILE A 161 -17.42 -2.06 -13.54
N LYS A 162 -18.69 -2.09 -13.95
CA LYS A 162 -19.33 -0.96 -14.63
C LYS A 162 -19.37 0.29 -13.74
N TYR A 163 -19.69 0.12 -12.45
CA TYR A 163 -19.63 1.20 -11.48
C TYR A 163 -18.21 1.75 -11.36
N LEU A 164 -17.21 0.87 -11.18
CA LEU A 164 -15.82 1.28 -10.99
C LEU A 164 -15.30 2.06 -12.20
N VAL A 165 -15.47 1.53 -13.41
CA VAL A 165 -15.06 2.17 -14.67
C VAL A 165 -15.69 3.55 -14.83
N LYS A 166 -16.99 3.69 -14.52
CA LYS A 166 -17.71 4.96 -14.64
C LYS A 166 -17.22 6.05 -13.68
N ASN A 167 -16.74 5.65 -12.50
CA ASN A 167 -16.41 6.58 -11.41
C ASN A 167 -14.91 6.79 -11.21
N LEU A 168 -14.08 6.10 -12.00
CA LEU A 168 -12.63 6.19 -11.92
C LEU A 168 -12.08 7.30 -12.81
N LYS A 169 -11.24 8.17 -12.24
CA LYS A 169 -10.53 9.24 -12.97
C LYS A 169 -9.10 9.39 -12.51
N ALA A 170 -8.26 9.98 -13.35
CA ALA A 170 -6.90 10.31 -12.98
C ALA A 170 -6.85 11.54 -12.07
N ARG A 171 -5.81 11.60 -11.24
CA ARG A 171 -5.49 12.78 -10.42
C ARG A 171 -3.98 12.92 -10.23
N ASN A 172 -3.56 14.12 -9.86
CA ASN A 172 -2.22 14.33 -9.30
C ASN A 172 -2.21 13.92 -7.83
N ASN A 173 -1.16 13.24 -7.37
CA ASN A 173 -1.08 12.71 -6.00
C ASN A 173 -1.15 13.80 -4.92
N ASN A 174 -0.60 14.98 -5.21
CA ASN A 174 -0.59 16.15 -4.33
C ASN A 174 -1.89 16.97 -4.37
N LYS A 175 -2.88 16.58 -5.16
CA LYS A 175 -4.20 17.22 -5.19
C LYS A 175 -5.20 16.35 -4.44
N ILE A 176 -5.71 16.91 -3.34
CA ILE A 176 -6.78 16.30 -2.55
C ILE A 176 -8.11 16.56 -3.26
N PRO A 177 -8.89 15.51 -3.59
CA PRO A 177 -10.23 15.67 -4.15
C PRO A 177 -11.15 16.42 -3.18
N LEU A 178 -12.02 17.29 -3.73
CA LEU A 178 -13.09 17.95 -2.96
C LEU A 178 -14.37 17.11 -2.89
N GLU A 179 -14.47 16.11 -3.78
CA GLU A 179 -15.60 15.18 -3.83
C GLU A 179 -15.33 13.96 -2.93
N SER A 180 -16.38 13.39 -2.35
CA SER A 180 -16.25 12.15 -1.58
C SER A 180 -15.86 10.97 -2.49
N GLY A 181 -14.88 10.20 -2.04
CA GLY A 181 -14.39 9.05 -2.80
C GLY A 181 -13.14 8.43 -2.21
N ILE A 182 -12.45 7.66 -3.04
CA ILE A 182 -11.29 6.86 -2.65
C ILE A 182 -10.08 7.31 -3.46
N CYS A 183 -9.08 7.84 -2.78
CA CYS A 183 -7.80 8.23 -3.34
C CYS A 183 -6.79 7.09 -3.41
N PHE A 184 -6.09 6.99 -4.52
CA PHE A 184 -4.93 6.12 -4.66
C PHE A 184 -3.90 6.71 -5.62
N LYS A 185 -2.79 6.03 -5.84
CA LYS A 185 -1.69 6.52 -6.69
C LYS A 185 -2.22 6.89 -8.08
N ASN A 186 -2.12 8.17 -8.39
CA ASN A 186 -2.52 8.84 -9.61
C ASN A 186 -4.01 8.68 -9.97
N GLY A 187 -4.84 8.18 -9.05
CA GLY A 187 -6.23 7.83 -9.31
C GLY A 187 -7.19 8.22 -8.20
N PHE A 188 -8.46 8.33 -8.58
CA PHE A 188 -9.57 8.60 -7.68
C PHE A 188 -10.84 7.90 -8.14
N ILE A 189 -11.53 7.24 -7.22
CA ILE A 189 -12.86 6.66 -7.45
C ILE A 189 -13.87 7.55 -6.77
N LYS A 190 -14.78 8.17 -7.53
CA LYS A 190 -15.92 8.89 -6.95
C LYS A 190 -16.85 7.89 -6.26
N ASP A 191 -17.01 8.04 -4.95
CA ASP A 191 -17.78 7.09 -4.14
C ASP A 191 -18.24 7.75 -2.84
N GLU A 192 -19.55 7.90 -2.69
CA GLU A 192 -20.19 8.49 -1.51
C GLU A 192 -20.20 7.57 -0.28
N GLY A 193 -19.79 6.29 -0.41
CA GLY A 193 -19.69 5.34 0.70
C GLY A 193 -21.04 4.86 1.25
N LYS A 194 -22.15 5.10 0.52
CA LYS A 194 -23.52 4.68 0.92
C LYS A 194 -23.69 3.16 0.94
N ALA A 195 -23.09 2.47 -0.03
CA ALA A 195 -23.10 1.03 -0.10
C ALA A 195 -21.74 0.50 0.37
N TYR A 196 -21.77 -0.53 1.22
CA TYR A 196 -20.54 -1.23 1.57
C TYR A 196 -19.91 -1.86 0.32
N LYS A 197 -18.63 -1.55 0.13
CA LYS A 197 -17.76 -2.15 -0.88
C LYS A 197 -16.47 -2.50 -0.19
N PHE A 198 -15.98 -3.71 -0.44
CA PHE A 198 -14.70 -4.10 0.14
C PHE A 198 -13.61 -3.29 -0.53
N THR A 199 -12.80 -2.55 0.22
CA THR A 199 -11.71 -1.78 -0.36
C THR A 199 -10.49 -1.99 0.49
N ARG A 200 -9.37 -2.34 -0.12
CA ARG A 200 -8.10 -2.49 0.59
C ARG A 200 -7.00 -1.81 -0.18
N GLN A 201 -6.28 -0.92 0.48
CA GLN A 201 -5.18 -0.21 -0.13
C GLN A 201 -4.00 -0.17 0.83
N LYS A 202 -2.80 -0.37 0.29
CA LYS A 202 -1.55 -0.24 1.01
C LYS A 202 -0.56 0.54 0.15
N VAL A 203 -0.01 1.61 0.71
CA VAL A 203 0.95 2.51 0.04
C VAL A 203 2.22 2.58 0.86
N GLY A 204 3.37 2.36 0.21
CA GLY A 204 4.69 2.55 0.79
C GLY A 204 5.32 3.85 0.29
N PHE A 205 6.03 4.54 1.17
CA PHE A 205 6.82 5.73 0.86
C PHE A 205 8.27 5.57 1.32
N ASN A 206 9.21 6.10 0.54
CA ASN A 206 10.61 6.26 0.91
C ASN A 206 11.05 7.73 0.85
N PHE A 207 12.28 7.97 1.28
CA PHE A 207 12.88 9.29 1.35
C PHE A 207 14.31 9.24 0.81
N SER A 208 14.59 10.01 -0.25
CA SER A 208 15.93 10.04 -0.86
C SER A 208 17.03 10.46 0.13
N ARG A 209 16.71 11.36 1.06
CA ARG A 209 17.63 11.87 2.09
C ARG A 209 17.68 11.02 3.37
N ALA A 210 16.78 10.05 3.52
CA ALA A 210 16.69 9.18 4.68
C ALA A 210 16.37 7.73 4.24
N PRO A 211 17.31 7.03 3.61
CA PRO A 211 17.07 5.74 2.96
C PRO A 211 16.70 4.58 3.90
N SER A 212 16.94 4.70 5.21
CA SER A 212 16.46 3.72 6.20
C SER A 212 15.01 3.95 6.65
N VAL A 213 14.37 5.02 6.16
CA VAL A 213 13.02 5.42 6.56
C VAL A 213 12.02 4.98 5.51
N THR A 214 11.05 4.18 5.95
CA THR A 214 9.88 3.81 5.17
C THR A 214 8.62 4.22 5.92
N ILE A 215 7.62 4.69 5.20
CA ILE A 215 6.27 4.90 5.74
C ILE A 215 5.30 3.98 5.01
N ILE A 216 4.43 3.33 5.76
CA ILE A 216 3.37 2.49 5.21
C ILE A 216 2.03 3.03 5.69
N ALA A 217 1.15 3.36 4.76
CA ALA A 217 -0.25 3.66 5.03
C ALA A 217 -1.11 2.53 4.47
N GLU A 218 -1.97 1.95 5.31
CA GLU A 218 -2.91 0.90 4.92
C GLU A 218 -4.33 1.28 5.33
N THR A 219 -5.30 1.05 4.44
CA THR A 219 -6.71 1.25 4.74
C THR A 219 -7.54 0.09 4.21
N GLU A 220 -8.52 -0.33 4.99
CA GLU A 220 -9.39 -1.44 4.64
C GLU A 220 -10.84 -1.18 5.10
N ALA A 221 -11.80 -1.24 4.17
CA ALA A 221 -13.21 -1.37 4.52
C ALA A 221 -13.44 -2.82 4.95
N ILE A 222 -13.41 -3.05 6.26
CA ILE A 222 -13.42 -4.40 6.84
C ILE A 222 -14.81 -5.04 6.82
N TYR A 223 -14.88 -6.32 6.48
CA TYR A 223 -16.10 -7.15 6.54
C TYR A 223 -16.20 -8.02 7.80
N LYS A 224 -15.17 -7.99 8.65
CA LYS A 224 -15.10 -8.71 9.92
C LYS A 224 -14.25 -7.91 10.90
N ALA A 225 -14.55 -8.02 12.18
CA ALA A 225 -13.69 -7.45 13.21
C ALA A 225 -12.33 -8.16 13.20
N GLU A 226 -11.27 -7.38 13.38
CA GLU A 226 -9.91 -7.90 13.55
C GLU A 226 -9.46 -7.74 15.00
N ASP A 227 -8.47 -8.54 15.39
CA ASP A 227 -7.73 -8.27 16.62
C ASP A 227 -7.14 -6.86 16.56
N ASN A 228 -7.18 -6.13 17.67
CA ASN A 228 -6.58 -4.80 17.74
C ASN A 228 -5.06 -4.85 17.52
N LEU A 229 -4.46 -3.71 17.15
CA LEU A 229 -3.04 -3.55 16.84
C LEU A 229 -2.10 -4.30 17.80
N ILE A 230 -2.26 -4.11 19.11
CA ILE A 230 -1.35 -4.67 20.13
C ILE A 230 -1.49 -6.19 20.18
N ILE A 231 -2.72 -6.70 20.27
CA ILE A 231 -3.00 -8.14 20.33
C ILE A 231 -2.54 -8.82 19.04
N ARG A 232 -2.86 -8.23 17.88
CA ARG A 232 -2.49 -8.76 16.57
C ARG A 232 -0.98 -8.80 16.40
N THR A 233 -0.27 -7.75 16.83
CA THR A 233 1.19 -7.67 16.75
C THR A 233 1.85 -8.74 17.62
N GLU A 234 1.43 -8.91 18.87
CA GLU A 234 1.97 -9.94 19.76
C GLU A 234 1.68 -11.36 19.22
N LYS A 235 0.46 -11.63 18.75
CA LYS A 235 0.11 -12.92 18.11
C LYS A 235 0.96 -13.19 16.87
N ASN A 236 1.25 -12.18 16.05
CA ASN A 236 2.08 -12.33 14.86
C ASN A 236 3.56 -12.54 15.23
N LEU A 237 4.05 -11.83 16.24
CA LEU A 237 5.40 -11.98 16.76
C LEU A 237 5.62 -13.40 17.31
N GLN A 238 4.67 -13.94 18.08
CA GLN A 238 4.73 -15.31 18.63
C GLN A 238 4.76 -16.41 17.56
N LYS A 239 4.21 -16.14 16.36
CA LYS A 239 4.27 -17.06 15.21
C LYS A 239 5.60 -16.95 14.44
N SER A 240 6.43 -15.94 14.71
CA SER A 240 7.70 -15.74 14.03
C SER A 240 8.73 -16.80 14.46
N PRO A 241 9.47 -17.43 13.53
CA PRO A 241 10.59 -18.31 13.88
C PRO A 241 11.66 -17.64 14.76
N ASN A 242 11.71 -16.31 14.77
CA ASN A 242 12.66 -15.51 15.54
C ASN A 242 12.06 -14.86 16.79
N TYR A 243 10.87 -15.30 17.25
CA TYR A 243 10.13 -14.69 18.38
C TYR A 243 11.02 -14.27 19.56
N LEU A 244 11.75 -15.21 20.16
CA LEU A 244 12.60 -14.96 21.34
C LEU A 244 13.70 -13.93 21.04
N LYS A 245 14.33 -14.03 19.87
CA LYS A 245 15.38 -13.11 19.45
C LYS A 245 14.83 -11.70 19.25
N THR A 246 13.69 -11.56 18.58
CA THR A 246 13.07 -10.25 18.36
C THR A 246 12.61 -9.67 19.70
N LYS A 247 11.87 -10.45 20.50
CA LYS A 247 11.33 -10.00 21.80
C LYS A 247 12.42 -9.53 22.76
N ASN A 248 13.56 -10.24 22.83
CA ASN A 248 14.65 -9.88 23.74
C ASN A 248 15.47 -8.66 23.26
N ASN A 249 15.45 -8.35 21.97
CA ASN A 249 16.25 -7.25 21.41
C ASN A 249 15.43 -6.00 21.07
N SER A 250 14.10 -6.09 21.09
CA SER A 250 13.19 -4.96 20.90
C SER A 250 12.64 -4.45 22.22
N GLN A 251 12.36 -3.16 22.31
CA GLN A 251 11.72 -2.56 23.48
C GLN A 251 10.55 -1.69 23.07
N ASP A 252 9.36 -2.00 23.58
CA ASP A 252 8.20 -1.12 23.43
C ASP A 252 8.41 0.12 24.32
N ILE A 253 8.45 1.30 23.69
CA ILE A 253 8.65 2.58 24.38
C ILE A 253 7.35 3.36 24.55
N ARG A 254 6.32 3.10 23.73
CA ARG A 254 4.95 3.59 23.90
C ARG A 254 3.95 2.54 23.42
N SER A 255 2.85 2.37 24.14
CA SER A 255 1.78 1.45 23.77
C SER A 255 0.49 1.87 24.46
N GLY A 256 -0.62 1.92 23.73
CA GLY A 256 -1.93 2.22 24.31
C GLY A 256 -2.84 3.04 23.40
N ALA A 257 -3.89 3.59 24.00
CA ALA A 257 -4.85 4.42 23.29
C ALA A 257 -4.23 5.77 22.88
N LYS A 258 -4.50 6.18 21.65
CA LYS A 258 -4.15 7.51 21.14
C LYS A 258 -5.24 8.03 20.23
N THR A 259 -5.86 9.14 20.64
CA THR A 259 -6.88 9.82 19.87
C THR A 259 -6.26 10.93 19.04
N ILE A 260 -6.61 10.99 17.76
CA ILE A 260 -6.24 12.09 16.87
C ILE A 260 -7.29 13.17 17.02
N ASN A 261 -6.91 14.23 17.71
CA ASN A 261 -7.81 15.33 18.07
C ASN A 261 -8.00 16.26 16.87
N GLN A 262 -9.08 16.02 16.12
CA GLN A 262 -9.56 16.90 15.06
C GLN A 262 -11.04 17.20 15.25
N LYS A 263 -11.64 17.97 14.33
CA LYS A 263 -13.07 18.30 14.37
C LYS A 263 -13.96 17.06 14.52
N ALA A 264 -13.57 15.97 13.86
CA ALA A 264 -14.08 14.63 14.10
C ALA A 264 -12.94 13.76 14.65
N PRO A 265 -12.90 13.48 15.97
CA PRO A 265 -11.83 12.68 16.57
C PRO A 265 -11.74 11.28 15.97
N ILE A 266 -10.52 10.79 15.80
CA ILE A 266 -10.27 9.41 15.35
C ILE A 266 -9.56 8.67 16.48
N ASN A 267 -10.27 7.72 17.10
CA ASN A 267 -9.73 6.93 18.19
C ASN A 267 -8.91 5.77 17.63
N GLY A 268 -7.70 5.56 18.14
CA GLY A 268 -6.86 4.44 17.72
C GLY A 268 -5.97 3.92 18.85
N LEU A 269 -5.16 2.94 18.50
CA LEU A 269 -4.07 2.43 19.33
C LEU A 269 -2.75 2.82 18.69
N GLU A 270 -1.76 3.13 19.52
CA GLU A 270 -0.37 3.23 19.11
C GLU A 270 0.45 2.09 19.69
N LEU A 271 1.48 1.71 18.93
CA LEU A 271 2.58 0.87 19.37
C LEU A 271 3.87 1.43 18.78
N VAL A 272 4.81 1.78 19.65
CA VAL A 272 6.12 2.28 19.28
C VAL A 272 7.18 1.38 19.88
N THR A 273 7.93 0.72 19.01
CA THR A 273 8.95 -0.25 19.39
C THR A 273 10.31 0.24 18.91
N GLN A 274 11.27 0.32 19.82
CA GLN A 274 12.68 0.50 19.50
C GLN A 274 13.27 -0.85 19.08
N VAL A 275 14.01 -0.85 17.97
CA VAL A 275 14.60 -2.05 17.36
C VAL A 275 16.11 -1.87 17.15
N PRO A 276 16.91 -2.95 17.23
CA PRO A 276 18.35 -2.87 17.07
C PRO A 276 18.72 -2.60 15.61
N MET A 277 19.75 -1.79 15.40
CA MET A 277 20.37 -1.54 14.09
C MET A 277 21.88 -1.57 14.22
N GLU A 278 22.60 -1.65 13.10
CA GLU A 278 24.05 -1.48 13.13
C GLU A 278 24.42 -0.10 13.69
N GLY A 279 25.30 -0.06 14.69
CA GLY A 279 25.77 1.19 15.29
C GLY A 279 24.71 1.96 16.10
N GLY A 280 23.56 1.35 16.45
CA GLY A 280 22.56 2.00 17.28
C GLY A 280 21.20 1.31 17.28
N THR A 281 20.14 2.12 17.23
CA THR A 281 18.75 1.65 17.19
C THR A 281 17.95 2.46 16.17
N GLY A 282 16.82 1.91 15.77
CA GLY A 282 15.76 2.60 15.05
C GLY A 282 14.42 2.42 15.77
N ILE A 283 13.36 2.97 15.20
CA ILE A 283 12.00 2.81 15.72
C ILE A 283 11.06 2.26 14.64
N ILE A 284 10.07 1.48 15.08
CA ILE A 284 8.88 1.14 14.32
C ILE A 284 7.70 1.70 15.13
N ALA A 285 7.05 2.73 14.59
CA ALA A 285 5.95 3.43 15.23
C ALA A 285 4.68 3.27 14.38
N THR A 286 3.69 2.56 14.92
CA THR A 286 2.42 2.30 14.26
C THR A 286 1.30 2.96 15.04
N TRP A 287 0.39 3.63 14.34
CA TRP A 287 -0.92 4.01 14.86
C TRP A 287 -2.01 3.37 14.00
N GLU A 288 -3.06 2.85 14.63
CA GLU A 288 -4.17 2.21 13.93
C GLU A 288 -5.54 2.55 14.52
N HIS A 289 -6.46 2.92 13.65
CA HIS A 289 -7.89 2.94 13.92
C HIS A 289 -8.55 1.70 13.31
N ALA A 290 -9.27 0.94 14.12
CA ALA A 290 -9.85 -0.35 13.72
C ALA A 290 -10.96 -0.23 12.66
N GLY A 291 -11.60 0.93 12.52
CA GLY A 291 -12.77 1.12 11.66
C GLY A 291 -14.03 0.44 12.18
N THR A 292 -15.10 0.57 11.40
CA THR A 292 -16.39 -0.07 11.65
C THR A 292 -16.66 -1.15 10.61
N VAL A 293 -17.03 -2.34 11.07
CA VAL A 293 -17.38 -3.47 10.20
C VAL A 293 -18.54 -3.10 9.27
N TYR A 294 -18.41 -3.44 7.99
CA TYR A 294 -19.37 -3.11 6.94
C TYR A 294 -19.59 -1.60 6.71
N SER A 295 -18.67 -0.74 7.17
CA SER A 295 -18.70 0.70 6.87
C SER A 295 -17.69 1.07 5.80
N ALA A 296 -18.15 1.65 4.69
CA ALA A 296 -17.26 2.24 3.69
C ALA A 296 -16.76 3.63 4.11
N LEU A 297 -17.44 4.32 5.03
CA LEU A 297 -17.12 5.68 5.50
C LEU A 297 -16.25 5.70 6.76
N ASP A 298 -16.09 4.55 7.40
CA ASP A 298 -15.23 4.36 8.57
C ASP A 298 -14.32 3.14 8.37
N PRO A 299 -13.49 3.12 7.31
CA PRO A 299 -12.58 2.01 7.10
C PRO A 299 -11.44 2.04 8.13
N LEU A 300 -10.85 0.88 8.38
CA LEU A 300 -9.58 0.77 9.09
C LEU A 300 -8.55 1.68 8.43
N ILE A 301 -7.70 2.30 9.23
CA ILE A 301 -6.52 3.04 8.78
C ILE A 301 -5.36 2.77 9.73
N SER A 302 -4.22 2.39 9.16
CA SER A 302 -2.97 2.15 9.85
C SER A 302 -1.86 2.96 9.19
N ILE A 303 -1.05 3.65 9.99
CA ILE A 303 0.13 4.37 9.53
C ILE A 303 1.32 3.91 10.36
N THR A 304 2.33 3.41 9.66
CA THR A 304 3.59 2.95 10.26
C THR A 304 4.74 3.80 9.75
N VAL A 305 5.54 4.32 10.67
CA VAL A 305 6.85 4.92 10.43
C VAL A 305 7.92 3.94 10.88
N ASP A 306 8.73 3.46 9.95
CA ASP A 306 9.83 2.53 10.21
C ASP A 306 11.15 3.20 9.84
N THR A 307 11.98 3.51 10.84
CA THR A 307 13.33 4.09 10.63
C THR A 307 14.44 3.05 10.60
N ALA A 308 14.07 1.77 10.74
CA ALA A 308 14.92 0.60 10.69
C ALA A 308 14.78 -0.20 9.39
N SER A 309 14.03 0.33 8.43
CA SER A 309 13.76 -0.27 7.14
C SER A 309 15.03 -0.31 6.29
N THR A 310 15.80 -1.39 6.39
CA THR A 310 17.04 -1.57 5.62
C THR A 310 17.08 -2.95 4.99
N ASN A 311 17.70 -3.06 3.81
CA ASN A 311 17.99 -4.37 3.24
C ASN A 311 18.90 -5.14 4.23
N ASN A 312 18.35 -6.20 4.83
CA ASN A 312 19.00 -7.12 5.78
C ASN A 312 19.36 -6.59 7.19
N ASN A 313 18.77 -5.49 7.68
CA ASN A 313 19.07 -4.94 9.02
C ASN A 313 20.56 -4.60 9.27
N ALA A 314 21.34 -4.49 8.20
CA ALA A 314 22.80 -4.40 8.22
C ALA A 314 23.29 -2.98 7.90
N ARG A 315 22.50 -1.97 8.24
CA ARG A 315 22.88 -0.55 8.09
C ARG A 315 22.41 0.22 9.31
N SER A 316 23.09 1.32 9.60
CA SER A 316 22.69 2.28 10.62
C SER A 316 21.44 3.06 10.21
N SER A 317 20.69 3.56 11.20
CA SER A 317 19.56 4.45 10.93
C SER A 317 20.06 5.75 10.29
N SER A 318 19.39 6.17 9.22
CA SER A 318 19.67 7.44 8.53
C SER A 318 19.26 8.66 9.37
N ILE A 319 18.45 8.46 10.42
CA ILE A 319 17.97 9.52 11.30
C ILE A 319 18.05 9.08 12.78
N PRO A 320 18.16 10.01 13.74
CA PRO A 320 18.04 9.68 15.16
C PRO A 320 16.61 9.25 15.54
N ASN A 321 16.45 8.41 16.59
CA ASN A 321 15.13 7.98 17.08
C ASN A 321 14.20 9.16 17.45
N HIS A 322 14.74 10.23 18.04
CA HIS A 322 13.92 11.41 18.38
C HIS A 322 13.34 12.08 17.13
N ASN A 323 14.09 12.16 16.03
CA ASN A 323 13.58 12.67 14.75
C ASN A 323 12.53 11.72 14.16
N GLY A 324 12.73 10.40 14.28
CA GLY A 324 11.73 9.40 13.89
C GLY A 324 10.41 9.57 14.63
N LEU A 325 10.47 9.77 15.95
CA LEU A 325 9.29 10.02 16.79
C LEU A 325 8.61 11.35 16.43
N GLN A 326 9.38 12.42 16.22
CA GLN A 326 8.83 13.71 15.79
C GLN A 326 8.13 13.61 14.44
N MET A 327 8.71 12.89 13.48
CA MET A 327 8.08 12.64 12.19
C MET A 327 6.78 11.84 12.35
N TYR A 328 6.79 10.77 13.14
CA TYR A 328 5.59 10.00 13.46
C TYR A 328 4.49 10.88 14.06
N GLU A 329 4.80 11.69 15.06
CA GLU A 329 3.82 12.61 15.65
C GLU A 329 3.29 13.64 14.64
N ALA A 330 4.16 14.22 13.81
CA ALA A 330 3.74 15.21 12.81
C ALA A 330 2.78 14.60 11.78
N ILE A 331 3.06 13.37 11.31
CA ILE A 331 2.21 12.65 10.35
C ILE A 331 0.87 12.32 11.00
N ILE A 332 0.89 11.68 12.16
CA ILE A 332 -0.31 11.19 12.82
C ILE A 332 -1.24 12.35 13.24
N ASN A 333 -0.70 13.46 13.73
CA ASN A 333 -1.50 14.63 14.08
C ASN A 333 -2.11 15.35 12.86
N SER A 334 -1.58 15.11 11.65
CA SER A 334 -2.14 15.63 10.40
C SER A 334 -3.24 14.75 9.78
N LEU A 335 -3.44 13.53 10.29
CA LEU A 335 -4.37 12.54 9.74
C LEU A 335 -5.83 12.97 9.89
N ARG A 336 -6.55 13.14 8.77
CA ARG A 336 -7.95 13.56 8.74
C ARG A 336 -8.77 12.71 7.77
N LYS A 337 -10.07 12.54 8.06
CA LYS A 337 -11.04 12.04 7.07
C LYS A 337 -11.28 13.14 6.02
N PHE A 338 -11.47 12.77 4.75
CA PHE A 338 -11.81 13.72 3.69
C PHE A 338 -13.08 13.31 2.93
#